data_AF-A0A9P6BBI2-F1
#
_entry.id   AF-A0A9P6BBI2-F1
#
_cell.length_a   1.000
_cell.length_b   1.000
_cell.length_c   1.000
_cell.angle_alpha   90.00
_cell.angle_beta   90.00
_cell.angle_gamma   90.00
#
_symmetry.space_group_name_H-M   'P 1'
#
loop_
_entity.id
_entity.type
_entity.pdbx_description
1 polymer ?
#
loop_
_entity_poly.entity_id
_entity_poly.type
_entity_poly.pdbx_seq_one_letter_code
_entity_poly.pdbx_strand_id
1 'polypeptide(L)'
;EELSAETSCWLFIGAQHAAARGSPIHYASPRLRRDGGPETNDLATNLLQLIKQVEDRRRIDVMELQKNLREMELHKSALSQQVFELEMRVQNEQQKHRQDQERLIEYAERLGISEA
;
A
#
# COMPACT_ATOMS: atom_id res chain seq x y z
N GLU A 1 25.40 21.94 -23.25
CA GLU A 1 25.28 23.25 -23.95
C GLU A 1 25.39 23.12 -25.46
N GLU A 2 26.14 22.14 -25.98
CA GLU A 2 26.27 21.88 -27.43
C GLU A 2 24.93 21.76 -28.15
N LEU A 3 23.96 21.00 -27.62
CA LEU A 3 22.70 20.75 -28.33
C LEU A 3 21.91 22.03 -28.68
N SER A 4 21.80 22.99 -27.75
CA SER A 4 21.08 24.25 -28.03
C SER A 4 21.90 25.20 -28.89
N ALA A 5 23.23 25.14 -28.81
CA ALA A 5 24.13 25.90 -29.68
C ALA A 5 24.14 25.37 -31.12
N GLU A 6 24.13 24.04 -31.30
CA GLU A 6 24.15 23.36 -32.59
C GLU A 6 22.81 23.44 -33.32
N THR A 7 21.70 23.26 -32.60
CA THR A 7 20.36 23.22 -33.21
C THR A 7 19.66 24.58 -33.25
N SER A 8 20.27 25.61 -32.66
CA SER A 8 19.68 26.96 -32.55
C SER A 8 18.32 27.02 -31.85
N CYS A 9 17.97 25.99 -31.06
CA CYS A 9 16.67 25.89 -30.40
C CYS A 9 16.62 26.58 -29.02
N TRP A 10 15.40 26.84 -28.53
CA TRP A 10 15.16 27.20 -27.14
C TRP A 10 15.02 25.95 -26.28
N LEU A 11 15.80 25.87 -25.21
CA LEU A 11 15.79 24.73 -24.29
C LEU A 11 15.57 25.17 -22.85
N PHE A 12 14.68 24.46 -22.16
CA PHE A 12 14.45 24.52 -20.72
C PHE A 12 14.45 23.10 -20.15
N ILE A 13 15.20 22.86 -19.09
CA ILE A 13 15.29 21.57 -18.41
C ILE A 13 15.05 21.81 -16.92
N GLY A 14 14.12 21.06 -16.35
CA GLY A 14 13.85 21.02 -14.92
C GLY A 14 14.08 19.62 -14.36
N ALA A 15 14.75 19.52 -13.22
CA ALA A 15 15.00 18.25 -12.55
C ALA A 15 14.87 18.39 -11.03
N GLN A 16 14.15 17.44 -10.43
CA GLN A 16 14.13 17.23 -8.99
C GLN A 16 14.10 15.74 -8.69
N HIS A 17 14.95 15.31 -7.77
CA HIS A 17 14.91 13.94 -7.29
C HIS A 17 13.65 13.73 -6.44
N ALA A 18 13.00 12.58 -6.58
CA ALA A 18 11.73 12.25 -5.92
C ALA A 18 11.75 12.36 -4.38
N ALA A 19 12.93 12.25 -3.77
CA ALA A 19 13.13 12.36 -2.32
C ALA A 19 13.85 13.65 -1.89
N ALA A 20 14.16 14.56 -2.83
CA ALA A 20 14.81 15.82 -2.47
C ALA A 20 13.85 16.72 -1.69
N ARG A 21 14.32 17.31 -0.60
CA ARG A 21 13.55 18.26 0.23
C ARG A 21 13.78 19.72 -0.17
N GLY A 22 14.48 19.96 -1.27
CA GLY A 22 14.91 21.27 -1.74
C GLY A 22 14.12 21.75 -2.96
N SER A 23 14.50 22.91 -3.49
CA SER A 23 13.91 23.41 -4.73
C SER A 23 14.43 22.62 -5.95
N PRO A 24 13.62 22.49 -7.03
CA PRO A 24 14.05 21.91 -8.29
C PRO A 24 15.25 22.66 -8.85
N ILE A 25 16.18 21.92 -9.45
CA ILE A 25 17.26 22.50 -10.24
C ILE A 25 16.73 22.68 -11.66
N HIS A 26 17.02 23.82 -12.27
CA HIS A 26 16.62 24.06 -13.65
C HIS A 26 17.75 24.70 -14.45
N TYR A 27 17.67 24.51 -15.76
CA TYR A 27 18.55 25.10 -16.75
C TYR A 27 17.70 25.72 -17.85
N ALA A 28 18.01 26.95 -18.21
CA ALA A 28 17.47 27.62 -19.39
C ALA A 28 18.62 27.97 -20.32
N SER A 29 18.50 27.64 -21.61
CA SER A 29 19.53 27.98 -22.61
C SER A 29 19.77 29.49 -22.71
N PRO A 30 20.99 29.94 -23.07
CA PRO A 30 21.30 31.36 -23.20
C PRO A 30 20.38 32.13 -24.14
N ARG A 31 19.91 31.46 -25.22
CA ARG A 31 18.98 32.04 -26.19
C ARG A 31 17.59 32.21 -25.60
N LEU A 32 17.08 31.19 -24.90
CA LEU A 32 15.78 31.29 -24.20
C LEU A 32 15.79 32.42 -23.14
N ARG A 33 16.87 32.54 -22.36
CA ARG A 33 17.00 33.63 -21.36
C ARG A 33 17.03 35.02 -21.99
N ARG A 34 17.52 35.14 -23.23
CA ARG A 34 17.63 36.40 -23.96
C ARG A 34 16.31 36.77 -24.62
N ASP A 35 15.69 35.80 -25.29
CA ASP A 35 14.53 36.02 -26.15
C ASP A 35 13.22 36.00 -25.34
N GLY A 36 13.13 35.15 -24.30
CA GLY A 36 11.91 34.92 -23.52
C GLY A 36 11.73 35.84 -22.32
N GLY A 37 12.67 36.74 -22.03
CA GLY A 37 12.54 37.77 -20.98
C GLY A 37 11.96 37.25 -19.65
N PRO A 38 10.96 37.94 -19.04
CA PRO A 38 10.39 37.56 -17.75
C PRO A 38 9.60 36.24 -17.78
N GLU A 39 9.05 35.86 -18.93
CA GLU A 39 8.22 34.65 -19.09
C GLU A 39 9.05 33.37 -18.86
N THR A 40 10.37 33.45 -19.03
CA THR A 40 11.29 32.33 -18.73
C THR A 40 11.33 32.03 -17.22
N ASN A 41 11.14 33.04 -16.35
CA ASN A 41 11.07 32.82 -14.91
C ASN A 41 9.74 32.16 -14.50
N ASP A 42 8.67 32.40 -15.26
CA ASP A 42 7.39 31.75 -15.04
C ASP A 42 7.50 30.24 -15.30
N LEU A 43 8.33 29.80 -16.25
CA LEU A 43 8.59 28.37 -16.47
C LEU A 43 9.19 27.69 -15.23
N ALA A 44 10.17 28.33 -14.58
CA ALA A 44 10.76 27.79 -13.34
C ALA A 44 9.75 27.76 -12.19
N THR A 45 8.91 28.79 -12.10
CA THR A 45 7.85 28.88 -11.07
C THR A 45 6.78 27.81 -11.29
N ASN A 46 6.34 27.63 -12.53
CA ASN A 46 5.35 26.61 -12.92
C ASN A 46 5.89 25.20 -12.68
N LEU A 47 7.16 24.95 -13.01
CA LEU A 47 7.83 23.69 -12.71
C LEU A 47 7.81 23.40 -11.20
N LEU A 48 8.17 24.39 -10.38
CA LEU A 48 8.15 24.25 -8.92
C LEU A 48 6.75 23.91 -8.40
N GLN A 49 5.71 24.58 -8.91
CA GLN A 49 4.33 24.30 -8.53
C GLN A 49 3.91 22.88 -8.93
N LEU A 50 4.24 22.46 -10.15
CA LEU A 50 3.94 21.11 -10.63
C LEU A 50 4.59 20.05 -9.75
N ILE A 51 5.86 20.21 -9.39
CA ILE A 51 6.56 19.24 -8.56
C ILE A 51 5.94 19.17 -7.16
N LYS A 52 5.59 20.31 -6.55
CA LYS A 52 4.88 20.33 -5.26
C LYS A 52 3.55 19.58 -5.33
N GLN A 53 2.77 19.78 -6.38
CA GLN A 53 1.50 19.06 -6.57
C GLN A 53 1.71 17.53 -6.68
N VAL A 54 2.78 17.09 -7.36
CA VAL A 54 3.13 15.67 -7.46
C VAL A 54 3.53 15.13 -6.08
N GLU A 55 4.32 15.87 -5.31
CA GLU A 55 4.69 15.48 -3.94
C GLU A 55 3.47 15.39 -3.02
N ASP A 56 2.56 16.36 -3.09
CA ASP A 56 1.34 16.37 -2.27
C ASP A 56 0.42 15.20 -2.61
N ARG A 57 0.24 14.89 -3.91
CA ARG A 57 -0.51 13.71 -4.34
C ARG A 57 0.10 12.42 -3.81
N ARG A 58 1.43 12.26 -3.91
CA ARG A 58 2.11 11.09 -3.33
C ARG A 58 1.90 10.97 -1.82
N ARG A 59 1.87 12.08 -1.09
CA ARG A 59 1.58 12.07 0.36
C ARG A 59 0.16 11.58 0.62
N ILE A 60 -0.82 12.07 -0.14
CA ILE A 60 -2.21 11.62 -0.04
C ILE A 60 -2.30 10.11 -0.31
N ASP A 61 -1.68 9.63 -1.39
CA ASP A 61 -1.68 8.20 -1.74
C ASP A 61 -1.06 7.34 -0.62
N VAL A 62 0.06 7.78 -0.04
CA VAL A 62 0.70 7.09 1.08
C VAL A 62 -0.21 7.08 2.31
N MET A 63 -0.91 8.17 2.61
CA MET A 63 -1.84 8.22 3.73
C MET A 63 -3.05 7.30 3.52
N GLU A 64 -3.57 7.22 2.29
CA GLU A 64 -4.65 6.30 1.93
C GLU A 64 -4.21 4.84 2.04
N LEU A 65 -3.02 4.51 1.53
CA LEU A 65 -2.43 3.17 1.69
C LEU A 65 -2.23 2.80 3.16
N GLN A 66 -1.77 3.74 3.99
CA GLN A 66 -1.64 3.51 5.44
C GLN A 66 -2.99 3.26 6.12
N LYS A 67 -4.04 3.99 5.71
CA LYS A 67 -5.40 3.77 6.21
C LYS A 67 -5.90 2.38 5.84
N ASN A 68 -5.76 2.00 4.58
CA ASN A 68 -6.18 0.69 4.07
C ASN A 68 -5.44 -0.45 4.76
N LEU A 69 -4.13 -0.30 5.01
CA LEU A 69 -3.34 -1.28 5.77
C LEU A 69 -3.88 -1.46 7.19
N ARG A 70 -4.19 -0.38 7.91
CA ARG A 70 -4.77 -0.48 9.26
C ARG A 70 -6.12 -1.17 9.25
N GLU A 71 -6.98 -0.86 8.28
CA GLU A 71 -8.28 -1.51 8.14
C GLU A 71 -8.14 -3.00 7.88
N MET A 72 -7.20 -3.40 7.00
CA MET A 72 -6.90 -4.81 6.75
C MET A 72 -6.32 -5.53 7.96
N GLU A 73 -5.46 -4.88 8.75
CA GLU A 73 -4.92 -5.44 10.00
C GLU A 73 -6.01 -5.69 11.04
N LEU A 74 -6.94 -4.74 11.19
CA LEU A 74 -8.11 -4.90 12.06
C LEU A 74 -8.99 -6.06 11.59
N HIS A 75 -9.27 -6.12 10.28
CA HIS A 75 -10.08 -7.19 9.71
C HIS A 75 -9.42 -8.56 9.89
N LYS A 76 -8.11 -8.65 9.67
CA LYS A 76 -7.31 -9.85 9.90
C LYS A 76 -7.39 -10.29 11.35
N SER A 77 -7.23 -9.36 12.30
CA SER A 77 -7.34 -9.65 13.74
C SER A 77 -8.71 -10.22 14.10
N ALA A 78 -9.79 -9.60 13.61
CA ALA A 78 -11.15 -10.07 13.84
C ALA A 78 -11.40 -11.46 13.24
N LEU A 79 -10.92 -11.72 12.01
CA LEU A 79 -11.02 -13.05 11.40
C LEU A 79 -10.21 -14.08 12.18
N SER A 80 -9.00 -13.74 12.64
CA SER A 80 -8.19 -14.64 13.46
C SER A 80 -8.88 -15.01 14.77
N GLN A 81 -9.59 -14.08 15.41
CA GLN A 81 -10.41 -14.38 16.58
C GLN A 81 -11.57 -15.32 16.25
N GLN A 82 -12.28 -15.09 15.15
CA GLN A 82 -13.36 -15.98 14.70
C GLN A 82 -12.86 -17.39 14.39
N VAL A 83 -11.72 -17.52 13.73
CA VAL A 83 -11.09 -18.82 13.46
C VAL A 83 -10.79 -19.54 14.77
N PHE A 84 -10.18 -18.85 15.73
CA PHE A 84 -9.89 -19.42 17.05
C PHE A 84 -11.15 -19.89 17.78
N GLU A 85 -12.23 -19.11 17.77
CA GLU A 85 -13.51 -19.50 18.37
C GLU A 85 -14.12 -20.74 17.69
N LEU A 86 -14.05 -20.80 16.36
CA LEU A 86 -14.55 -21.96 15.59
C LEU A 86 -13.72 -23.21 15.87
N GLU A 87 -12.40 -23.09 15.96
CA GLU A 87 -11.51 -24.20 16.34
C GLU A 87 -11.87 -24.75 17.72
N MET A 88 -12.09 -23.88 18.71
CA MET A 88 -12.53 -24.28 20.05
C MET A 88 -13.88 -25.00 20.03
N ARG A 89 -14.84 -24.53 19.21
CA ARG A 89 -16.15 -25.20 19.05
C ARG A 89 -16.00 -26.58 18.44
N VAL A 90 -15.20 -26.71 17.38
CA VAL A 90 -14.94 -27.99 16.71
C VAL A 90 -14.31 -28.97 17.68
N GLN A 91 -13.31 -28.54 18.48
CA GLN A 91 -12.71 -29.41 19.49
C GLN A 91 -13.70 -29.87 20.55
N ASN A 92 -14.55 -28.97 21.03
CA ASN A 92 -15.59 -29.32 22.01
C ASN A 92 -16.58 -30.34 21.46
N GLU A 93 -17.07 -30.17 20.23
CA GLU A 93 -17.97 -31.13 19.59
C GLU A 93 -17.29 -32.48 19.32
N GLN A 94 -16.02 -32.48 18.90
CA GLN A 94 -15.24 -33.72 18.77
C GLN A 94 -15.07 -34.45 20.11
N GLN A 95 -14.89 -33.70 21.20
CA GLN A 95 -14.78 -34.30 22.54
C GLN A 95 -16.10 -34.92 22.98
N LYS A 96 -17.24 -34.22 22.76
CA LYS A 96 -18.57 -34.78 23.05
C LYS A 96 -18.84 -36.04 22.23
N HIS A 97 -18.55 -36.01 20.93
CA HIS A 97 -18.72 -37.17 20.07
C HIS A 97 -17.89 -38.37 20.55
N ARG A 98 -16.65 -38.15 21.02
CA ARG A 98 -15.85 -39.22 21.64
C ARG A 98 -16.49 -39.78 22.91
N GLN A 99 -16.95 -38.91 23.81
CA GLN A 99 -17.62 -39.34 25.03
C GLN A 99 -18.92 -40.11 24.75
N ASP A 100 -19.70 -39.68 23.77
CA ASP A 100 -20.92 -40.36 23.37
C ASP A 100 -20.61 -41.72 22.74
N GLN A 101 -19.55 -41.84 21.94
CA GLN A 101 -19.07 -43.12 21.43
C GLN A 101 -18.65 -44.08 22.55
N GLU A 102 -17.89 -43.60 23.53
CA GLU A 102 -17.49 -44.40 24.70
C GLU A 102 -18.71 -44.89 25.51
N ARG A 103 -19.69 -44.01 25.73
CA ARG A 103 -20.95 -44.39 26.40
C ARG A 103 -21.73 -45.44 25.61
N LEU A 104 -21.81 -45.31 24.29
CA LEU A 104 -22.49 -46.29 23.45
C LEU A 104 -21.81 -47.67 23.51
N ILE A 105 -20.48 -47.70 23.55
CA ILE A 105 -19.71 -48.94 23.76
C ILE A 105 -20.06 -49.55 25.11
N GLU A 106 -20.04 -48.77 26.20
CA GLU A 106 -20.41 -49.22 27.55
C GLU A 106 -21.85 -49.76 27.61
N TYR A 107 -22.80 -49.11 26.94
CA TYR A 107 -24.18 -49.59 26.84
C TYR A 107 -24.30 -50.88 26.04
N ALA A 108 -23.56 -51.03 24.94
CA ALA A 108 -23.56 -52.24 24.12
C ALA A 108 -22.98 -53.45 24.87
N GLU A 109 -21.91 -53.24 25.66
CA GLU A 109 -21.34 -54.25 26.56
C GLU A 109 -22.35 -54.68 27.62
N ARG A 110 -23.04 -53.73 28.27
CA ARG A 110 -24.06 -54.04 29.30
C ARG A 110 -25.28 -54.81 28.76
N LEU A 111 -25.64 -54.59 27.50
CA LEU A 111 -26.76 -55.28 26.85
C LEU A 111 -26.35 -56.66 26.28
N GLY A 112 -25.08 -57.05 26.37
CA GLY A 112 -24.58 -58.33 25.86
C GLY A 112 -24.56 -58.42 24.33
N ILE A 113 -24.57 -57.29 23.63
CA ILE A 113 -24.59 -57.22 22.16
C ILE A 113 -23.16 -57.16 21.59
N SER A 114 -22.14 -57.08 22.46
CA SER A 114 -20.72 -56.92 22.12
C SER A 114 -20.07 -58.17 21.48
N GLU A 115 -20.69 -59.35 21.58
CA GLU A 115 -20.22 -60.58 20.94
C GLU A 115 -21.28 -61.15 19.98
N ALA A 116 -21.24 -60.71 18.70
CA ALA A 116 -21.74 -61.44 17.53
C ALA A 116 -20.98 -60.98 16.26
#